data_AF-A0A927XME2-F1
#
_entry.id   AF-A0A927XME2-F1
#
_cell.length_a   1.000
_cell.length_b   1.000
_cell.length_c   1.000
_cell.angle_alpha   90.00
_cell.angle_beta   90.00
_cell.angle_gamma   90.00
#
_symmetry.space_group_name_H-M   'P 1'
#
loop_
_entity.id
_entity.type
_entity.pdbx_description
1 polymer ?
#
loop_
_entity_poly.entity_id
_entity_poly.type
_entity_poly.pdbx_seq_one_letter_code
_entity_poly.pdbx_strand_id
1 'polypeptide(L)'
;MNTTKSMVIKSLTMHITMMVFSMLVSFVGKPIIGIIMGLAVYAVYIFMMYADGAERGERACTLSATVLKLEAEGKSIDEKMKKQMFEKKKAVSAFLISSLPLFILAVVNFIFAENGAIHENFLGTITRIVFMPCAWVTRIFTELVGWNIEGTLEISKNLFAAVEYSGIDFSKIAEMNVFGGDLAIAFNAHYITYLRLLFIPLSMVPAFSMMVGYLQGPKFREKKLKEIEEGSRKKRKKLKVNKKTKTRVVRPEV
;
A
#
# COMPACT_ATOMS: atom_id res chain seq x y z
N MET A 1 -0.74 -19.30 17.00
CA MET A 1 -1.77 -18.30 17.37
C MET A 1 -1.06 -16.95 17.37
N ASN A 2 -1.40 -16.03 16.45
CA ASN A 2 -0.56 -14.85 16.21
C ASN A 2 -0.78 -13.81 17.32
N THR A 3 0.21 -13.71 18.20
CA THR A 3 0.37 -12.58 19.11
C THR A 3 0.45 -11.27 18.31
N THR A 4 0.15 -10.13 18.94
CA THR A 4 0.33 -8.80 18.34
C THR A 4 1.69 -8.65 17.66
N LYS A 5 2.74 -9.27 18.23
CA LYS A 5 4.07 -9.38 17.62
C LYS A 5 4.05 -10.03 16.24
N SER A 6 3.41 -11.18 16.07
CA SER A 6 3.34 -11.86 14.76
C SER A 6 2.57 -11.03 13.72
N MET A 7 1.56 -10.28 14.16
CA MET A 7 0.83 -9.34 13.30
C MET A 7 1.74 -8.21 12.82
N VAL A 8 2.52 -7.60 13.73
CA VAL A 8 3.48 -6.54 13.40
C VAL A 8 4.56 -7.07 12.47
N ILE A 9 5.12 -8.26 12.74
CA ILE A 9 6.17 -8.86 11.89
C ILE A 9 5.64 -9.11 10.48
N LYS A 10 4.47 -9.76 10.32
CA LYS A 10 3.89 -10.01 8.98
C LYS A 10 3.61 -8.71 8.23
N SER A 11 3.06 -7.72 8.94
CA SER A 11 2.82 -6.39 8.35
C SER A 11 4.15 -5.80 7.87
N LEU A 12 5.16 -5.75 8.73
CA LEU A 12 6.48 -5.22 8.40
C LEU A 12 7.12 -5.97 7.23
N THR A 13 7.05 -7.30 7.20
CA THR A 13 7.53 -8.11 6.08
C THR A 13 6.84 -7.71 4.78
N MET A 14 5.51 -7.57 4.76
CA MET A 14 4.79 -7.12 3.57
C MET A 14 5.26 -5.72 3.13
N HIS A 15 5.43 -4.79 4.07
CA HIS A 15 5.91 -3.44 3.76
C HIS A 15 7.33 -3.46 3.17
N ILE A 16 8.25 -4.23 3.75
CA ILE A 16 9.62 -4.38 3.25
C ILE A 16 9.62 -5.04 1.86
N THR A 17 8.84 -6.11 1.65
CA THR A 17 8.73 -6.76 0.35
C THR A 17 8.24 -5.77 -0.71
N MET A 18 7.20 -4.99 -0.40
CA MET A 18 6.70 -3.98 -1.32
C MET A 18 7.71 -2.86 -1.55
N MET A 19 8.45 -2.45 -0.53
CA MET A 19 9.54 -1.48 -0.66
C MET A 19 10.61 -2.00 -1.63
N VAL A 20 11.02 -3.25 -1.52
CA VAL A 20 11.99 -3.86 -2.46
C VAL A 20 11.43 -3.90 -3.89
N PHE A 21 10.18 -4.32 -4.08
CA PHE A 21 9.55 -4.30 -5.40
C PHE A 21 9.48 -2.90 -5.99
N SER A 22 9.08 -1.91 -5.20
CA SER A 22 9.05 -0.51 -5.63
C SER A 22 10.45 0.00 -5.99
N MET A 23 11.48 -0.40 -5.25
CA MET A 23 12.86 -0.03 -5.56
C MET A 23 13.29 -0.61 -6.91
N LEU A 24 12.94 -1.86 -7.20
CA LEU A 24 13.21 -2.50 -8.50
C LEU A 24 12.53 -1.76 -9.65
N VAL A 25 11.29 -1.30 -9.46
CA VAL A 25 10.57 -0.55 -10.49
C VAL A 25 11.20 0.83 -10.74
N SER A 26 11.88 1.43 -9.75
CA SER A 26 12.58 2.71 -9.93
C SER A 26 13.72 2.64 -10.95
N PHE A 27 14.26 1.45 -11.23
CA PHE A 27 15.34 1.24 -12.21
C PHE A 27 14.85 1.18 -13.68
N VAL A 28 13.54 1.24 -13.93
CA VAL A 28 12.97 0.99 -15.26
C VAL A 28 13.27 2.11 -16.28
N GLY A 29 13.90 3.22 -15.86
CA GLY A 29 14.47 4.27 -16.73
C GLY A 29 13.45 5.15 -17.45
N LYS A 30 12.29 4.61 -17.83
CA LYS A 30 11.19 5.33 -18.50
C LYS A 30 10.09 5.74 -17.50
N PRO A 31 9.76 7.05 -17.38
CA PRO A 31 8.81 7.52 -16.38
C PRO A 31 7.41 6.95 -16.43
N ILE A 32 6.84 6.84 -17.64
CA ILE A 32 5.49 6.30 -17.83
C ILE A 32 5.42 4.83 -17.39
N ILE A 33 6.44 4.04 -17.73
CA ILE A 33 6.49 2.62 -17.34
C ILE A 33 6.65 2.51 -15.80
N GLY A 34 7.46 3.37 -15.20
CA GLY A 34 7.60 3.48 -13.75
C GLY A 34 6.30 3.76 -13.02
N ILE A 35 5.44 4.65 -13.55
CA ILE A 35 4.09 4.89 -13.00
C ILE A 35 3.22 3.65 -13.10
N ILE A 36 3.12 3.05 -14.29
CA ILE A 36 2.23 1.91 -14.51
C ILE A 36 2.62 0.76 -13.60
N MET A 37 3.92 0.45 -13.53
CA MET A 37 4.44 -0.59 -12.66
C MET A 37 4.29 -0.22 -11.18
N GLY A 38 4.51 1.03 -10.79
CA GLY A 38 4.31 1.50 -9.41
C GLY A 38 2.85 1.38 -8.96
N LEU A 39 1.89 1.74 -9.83
CA LEU A 39 0.46 1.54 -9.60
C LEU A 39 0.10 0.06 -9.49
N ALA A 40 0.67 -0.79 -10.36
CA ALA A 40 0.44 -2.23 -10.30
C ALA A 40 0.97 -2.84 -8.99
N VAL A 41 2.20 -2.51 -8.59
CA VAL A 41 2.82 -2.92 -7.32
C VAL A 41 1.96 -2.43 -6.14
N TYR A 42 1.52 -1.17 -6.15
CA TYR A 42 0.69 -0.63 -5.10
C TYR A 42 -0.71 -1.27 -5.04
N ALA A 43 -1.31 -1.60 -6.18
CA ALA A 43 -2.57 -2.35 -6.23
C ALA A 43 -2.42 -3.75 -5.64
N VAL A 44 -1.34 -4.48 -5.99
CA VAL A 44 -1.02 -5.79 -5.40
C VAL A 44 -0.87 -5.67 -3.89
N TYR A 45 -0.21 -4.62 -3.41
CA TYR A 45 -0.07 -4.38 -1.97
C TYR A 45 -1.43 -4.21 -1.28
N ILE A 46 -2.31 -3.39 -1.84
CA ILE A 46 -3.68 -3.18 -1.34
C ILE A 46 -4.46 -4.51 -1.30
N PHE A 47 -4.35 -5.33 -2.34
CA PHE A 47 -4.99 -6.65 -2.41
C PHE A 47 -4.44 -7.63 -1.39
N MET A 48 -3.12 -7.65 -1.16
CA MET A 48 -2.50 -8.50 -0.13
C MET A 48 -2.97 -8.10 1.27
N MET A 49 -3.00 -6.79 1.56
CA MET A 49 -3.49 -6.26 2.84
C MET A 49 -4.98 -6.58 3.05
N TYR A 50 -5.78 -6.45 1.99
CA TYR A 50 -7.18 -6.87 1.99
C TYR A 50 -7.33 -8.36 2.32
N ALA A 51 -6.57 -9.22 1.64
CA ALA A 51 -6.66 -10.67 1.79
C ALA A 51 -6.26 -11.12 3.20
N ASP A 52 -5.19 -10.55 3.77
CA ASP A 52 -4.78 -10.82 5.16
C ASP A 52 -5.85 -10.34 6.15
N GLY A 53 -6.46 -9.17 5.90
CA GLY A 53 -7.61 -8.68 6.64
C GLY A 53 -8.78 -9.68 6.62
N ALA A 54 -9.18 -10.11 5.43
CA ALA A 54 -10.27 -11.05 5.19
C ALA A 54 -10.06 -12.39 5.90
N GLU A 55 -8.85 -12.96 5.79
CA GLU A 55 -8.50 -14.21 6.45
C GLU A 55 -8.59 -14.08 7.99
N ARG A 56 -8.12 -12.96 8.55
CA ARG A 56 -8.21 -12.71 9.99
C ARG A 56 -9.65 -12.54 10.47
N GLY A 57 -10.47 -11.82 9.71
CA GLY A 57 -11.90 -11.68 10.00
C GLY A 57 -12.62 -13.03 10.00
N GLU A 58 -12.33 -13.87 8.99
CA GLU A 58 -12.90 -15.21 8.86
C GLU A 58 -12.50 -16.12 10.04
N ARG A 59 -11.21 -16.11 10.42
CA ARG A 59 -10.69 -16.87 11.57
C ARG A 59 -11.33 -16.40 12.88
N ALA A 60 -11.46 -15.09 13.09
CA ALA A 60 -12.09 -14.52 14.28
C ALA A 60 -13.57 -14.92 14.38
N CYS A 61 -14.31 -14.91 13.26
CA CYS A 61 -15.71 -15.35 13.23
C CYS A 61 -15.83 -16.85 13.53
N THR A 62 -14.90 -17.66 13.02
CA THR A 62 -14.86 -19.10 13.29
C THR A 62 -14.58 -19.38 14.76
N LEU A 63 -13.64 -18.65 15.35
CA LEU A 63 -13.34 -18.76 16.77
C LEU A 63 -14.54 -18.34 17.64
N SER A 64 -15.22 -17.24 17.29
CA SER A 64 -16.45 -16.83 17.98
C SER A 64 -17.51 -17.92 17.99
N ALA A 65 -17.72 -18.61 16.86
CA ALA A 65 -18.69 -19.70 16.79
C ALA A 65 -18.27 -20.90 17.66
N THR A 66 -16.98 -21.23 17.71
CA THR A 66 -16.46 -22.29 18.57
C THR A 66 -16.61 -21.94 20.05
N VAL A 67 -16.29 -20.71 20.43
CA VAL A 67 -16.43 -20.20 21.81
C VAL A 67 -17.90 -20.28 22.25
N LEU A 68 -18.83 -19.76 21.45
CA LEU A 68 -20.26 -19.82 21.77
C LEU A 68 -20.77 -21.27 21.90
N LYS A 69 -20.25 -22.19 21.08
CA LYS A 69 -20.60 -23.61 21.19
C LYS A 69 -20.08 -24.24 22.48
N LEU A 70 -18.83 -23.95 22.87
CA LEU A 70 -18.25 -24.45 24.12
C LEU A 70 -18.98 -23.90 25.35
N GLU A 71 -19.41 -22.63 25.30
CA GLU A 71 -20.21 -21.99 26.33
C GLU A 71 -21.58 -22.66 26.47
N ALA A 72 -22.24 -22.96 25.35
CA ALA A 72 -23.50 -23.71 25.34
C ALA A 72 -23.35 -25.15 25.87
N GLU A 73 -22.17 -25.76 25.72
CA GLU A 73 -21.83 -27.08 26.29
C GLU A 73 -21.42 -27.01 27.78
N GLY A 74 -21.43 -25.82 28.41
CA GLY A 74 -21.06 -25.63 29.82
C GLY A 74 -19.56 -25.78 30.09
N LYS A 75 -18.71 -25.74 29.06
CA LYS A 75 -17.26 -25.87 29.21
C LYS A 75 -16.63 -24.52 29.59
N SER A 76 -15.63 -24.56 30.47
CA SER A 76 -14.84 -23.36 30.79
C SER A 76 -14.03 -22.91 29.57
N ILE A 77 -14.03 -21.61 29.32
CA ILE A 77 -13.35 -21.01 28.17
C ILE A 77 -12.23 -20.11 28.67
N ASP A 78 -11.04 -20.30 28.10
CA ASP A 78 -9.89 -19.42 28.34
C ASP A 78 -10.22 -17.97 27.90
N GLU A 79 -9.96 -17.00 28.77
CA GLU A 79 -10.12 -15.58 28.46
C GLU A 79 -9.35 -15.15 27.21
N LYS A 80 -8.21 -15.81 26.92
CA LYS A 80 -7.43 -15.53 25.70
C LYS A 80 -8.23 -15.83 24.43
N MET A 81 -9.08 -16.85 24.44
CA MET A 81 -9.94 -17.17 23.31
C MET A 81 -11.06 -16.14 23.15
N LYS A 82 -11.66 -15.69 24.26
CA LYS A 82 -12.67 -14.61 24.24
C LYS A 82 -12.12 -13.32 23.64
N LYS A 83 -10.89 -12.94 24.03
CA LYS A 83 -10.20 -11.77 23.46
C LYS A 83 -9.91 -11.87 21.96
N GLN A 84 -10.01 -13.06 21.35
CA GLN A 84 -9.77 -13.26 19.91
C GLN A 84 -11.06 -13.35 19.08
N MET A 85 -12.22 -13.26 19.72
CA MET A 85 -13.51 -13.24 19.02
C MET A 85 -13.62 -12.06 18.05
N PHE A 86 -14.44 -12.24 17.01
CA PHE A 86 -14.73 -11.18 16.04
C PHE A 86 -15.41 -9.99 16.72
N GLU A 87 -14.82 -8.81 16.55
CA GLU A 87 -15.38 -7.54 17.02
C GLU A 87 -15.05 -6.45 16.01
N LYS A 88 -16.03 -5.59 15.68
CA LYS A 88 -15.82 -4.47 14.76
C LYS A 88 -14.73 -3.50 15.26
N LYS A 89 -14.63 -3.31 16.57
CA LYS A 89 -13.60 -2.45 17.20
C LYS A 89 -12.17 -2.97 16.93
N LYS A 90 -11.98 -4.29 16.80
CA LYS A 90 -10.67 -4.87 16.46
C LYS A 90 -10.26 -4.56 15.02
N ALA A 91 -11.20 -4.31 14.12
CA ALA A 91 -10.91 -3.84 12.76
C ALA A 91 -10.26 -2.44 12.80
N VAL A 92 -10.80 -1.54 13.63
CA VAL A 92 -10.26 -0.18 13.82
C VAL A 92 -8.88 -0.25 14.48
N SER A 93 -8.70 -1.10 15.49
CA SER A 93 -7.39 -1.31 16.10
C SER A 93 -6.37 -1.86 15.09
N ALA A 94 -6.77 -2.83 14.27
CA ALA A 94 -5.92 -3.36 13.21
C ALA A 94 -5.56 -2.30 12.16
N PHE A 95 -6.50 -1.41 11.80
CA PHE A 95 -6.24 -0.25 10.96
C PHE A 95 -5.16 0.64 11.57
N LEU A 96 -5.35 1.10 12.82
CA LEU A 96 -4.42 2.01 13.50
C LEU A 96 -3.02 1.41 13.63
N ILE A 97 -2.93 0.13 14.03
CA ILE A 97 -1.65 -0.57 14.18
C ILE A 97 -0.95 -0.73 12.83
N SER A 98 -1.71 -1.00 11.77
CA SER A 98 -1.16 -1.23 10.43
C SER A 98 -0.80 0.07 9.70
N SER A 99 -1.53 1.17 9.96
CA SER A 99 -1.24 2.48 9.37
C SER A 99 -0.07 3.17 10.06
N LEU A 100 0.18 2.89 11.35
CA LEU A 100 1.17 3.62 12.16
C LEU A 100 2.57 3.69 11.51
N PRO A 101 3.16 2.59 11.00
CA PRO A 101 4.51 2.65 10.44
C PRO A 101 4.60 3.53 9.20
N LEU A 102 3.64 3.41 8.29
CA LEU A 102 3.59 4.23 7.07
C LEU A 102 3.24 5.69 7.38
N PHE A 103 2.36 5.92 8.34
CA PHE A 103 1.99 7.25 8.77
C PHE A 103 3.17 7.98 9.41
N ILE A 104 3.88 7.32 10.34
CA ILE A 104 5.11 7.87 10.94
C ILE A 104 6.12 8.18 9.83
N LEU A 105 6.33 7.27 8.88
CA LEU A 105 7.25 7.50 7.78
C LEU A 105 6.83 8.69 6.90
N ALA A 106 5.54 8.84 6.60
CA ALA A 106 5.01 9.98 5.83
C ALA A 106 5.19 11.30 6.58
N VAL A 107 4.92 11.32 7.88
CA VAL A 107 5.08 12.52 8.73
C VAL A 107 6.55 12.89 8.87
N VAL A 108 7.43 11.93 9.14
CA VAL A 108 8.88 12.15 9.23
C VAL A 108 9.39 12.70 7.88
N ASN A 109 8.96 12.12 6.76
CA ASN A 109 9.28 12.66 5.43
C ASN A 109 8.83 14.10 5.22
N PHE A 110 7.64 14.43 5.73
CA PHE A 110 7.08 15.78 5.61
C PHE A 110 7.84 16.78 6.49
N ILE A 111 8.26 16.41 7.70
CA ILE A 111 9.02 17.28 8.61
C ILE A 111 10.44 17.52 8.09
N PHE A 112 11.11 16.46 7.63
CA PHE A 112 12.48 16.55 7.11
C PHE A 112 12.54 16.90 5.62
N ALA A 113 11.41 17.32 5.05
CA ALA A 113 11.35 17.93 3.75
C ALA A 113 12.04 19.29 3.79
N GLU A 114 13.35 19.36 3.51
CA GLU A 114 13.99 20.66 3.30
C GLU A 114 13.32 21.40 2.13
N ASN A 115 12.85 22.62 2.41
CA ASN A 115 12.32 23.53 1.40
C ASN A 115 13.42 23.81 0.37
N GLY A 116 13.31 23.22 -0.82
CA GLY A 116 14.24 23.46 -1.91
C GLY A 116 15.48 22.56 -1.98
N ALA A 117 15.58 21.48 -1.18
CA ALA A 117 16.65 20.51 -1.38
C ALA A 117 16.42 19.72 -2.67
N ILE A 118 17.17 20.10 -3.71
CA ILE A 118 17.25 19.43 -5.02
C ILE A 118 17.91 18.05 -4.88
N HIS A 119 18.73 17.86 -3.82
CA HIS A 119 19.35 16.59 -3.50
C HIS A 119 18.42 15.70 -2.68
N GLU A 120 18.22 14.47 -3.16
CA GLU A 120 17.49 13.46 -2.40
C GLU A 120 18.29 13.02 -1.19
N ASN A 121 17.83 13.42 -0.01
CA ASN A 121 18.30 12.82 1.24
C ASN A 121 17.79 11.37 1.33
N PHE A 122 18.56 10.49 1.99
CA PHE A 122 18.24 9.06 2.17
C PHE A 122 16.80 8.79 2.61
N LEU A 123 16.26 9.65 3.48
CA LEU A 123 14.88 9.59 3.94
C LEU A 123 13.86 9.84 2.81
N GLY A 124 14.14 10.80 1.93
CA GLY A 124 13.36 11.07 0.73
C GLY A 124 13.37 9.90 -0.26
N THR A 125 14.50 9.22 -0.40
CA THR A 125 14.59 8.00 -1.21
C THR A 125 13.72 6.88 -0.63
N ILE A 126 13.81 6.63 0.69
CA ILE A 126 12.98 5.61 1.36
C ILE A 126 11.50 5.91 1.15
N THR A 127 11.09 7.16 1.34
CA THR A 127 9.67 7.53 1.24
C THR A 127 9.18 7.50 -0.19
N ARG A 128 10.01 7.85 -1.18
CA ARG A 128 9.68 7.63 -2.59
C ARG A 128 9.50 6.15 -2.91
N ILE A 129 10.34 5.27 -2.38
CA ILE A 129 10.20 3.83 -2.59
C ILE A 129 8.90 3.32 -1.96
N VAL A 130 8.57 3.78 -0.74
CA VAL A 130 7.35 3.35 -0.04
C VAL A 130 6.07 3.95 -0.65
N PHE A 131 6.12 5.20 -1.12
CA PHE A 131 5.02 5.94 -1.75
C PHE A 131 5.17 6.04 -3.27
N MET A 132 5.65 4.96 -3.88
CA MET A 132 6.10 4.89 -5.26
C MET A 132 5.19 5.53 -6.32
N PRO A 133 3.86 5.34 -6.30
CA PRO A 133 2.98 5.98 -7.27
C PRO A 133 3.06 7.51 -7.19
N CYS A 134 3.13 8.06 -5.98
CA CYS A 134 3.18 9.51 -5.79
C CYS A 134 4.57 10.08 -6.08
N ALA A 135 5.62 9.29 -5.87
CA ALA A 135 7.00 9.65 -6.22
C ALA A 135 7.20 9.81 -7.75
N TRP A 136 6.63 8.91 -8.55
CA TRP A 136 6.69 9.04 -9.99
C TRP A 136 5.78 10.14 -10.53
N VAL A 137 4.62 10.35 -9.90
CA VAL A 137 3.77 11.52 -10.20
C VAL A 137 4.54 12.82 -9.92
N THR A 138 5.23 12.93 -8.77
CA THR A 138 6.10 14.10 -8.52
C THR A 138 7.17 14.24 -9.60
N ARG A 139 7.81 13.15 -10.02
CA ARG A 139 8.86 13.17 -11.04
C ARG A 139 8.34 13.60 -12.42
N ILE A 140 7.21 13.04 -12.88
CA ILE A 140 6.58 13.47 -14.13
C ILE A 140 6.19 14.94 -14.08
N PHE A 141 5.64 15.42 -12.96
CA PHE A 141 5.34 16.84 -12.84
C PHE A 141 6.62 17.69 -12.80
N THR A 142 7.70 17.21 -12.20
CA THR A 142 8.99 17.93 -12.20
C THR A 142 9.58 17.99 -13.63
N GLU A 143 9.44 16.91 -14.39
CA GLU A 143 9.88 16.82 -15.80
C GLU A 143 8.95 17.64 -16.74
N LEU A 144 7.63 17.63 -16.53
CA LEU A 144 6.62 18.40 -17.31
C LEU A 144 6.66 19.90 -17.04
N VAL A 145 6.94 20.31 -15.80
CA VAL A 145 7.09 21.74 -15.43
C VAL A 145 8.40 22.31 -16.00
N GLY A 146 9.21 21.50 -16.69
CA GLY A 146 10.28 21.99 -17.54
C GLY A 146 11.45 22.52 -16.74
N TRP A 147 12.09 21.66 -15.96
CA TRP A 147 13.45 21.93 -15.49
C TRP A 147 14.45 21.63 -16.60
N ASN A 148 14.51 22.52 -17.60
CA ASN A 148 15.70 22.62 -18.45
C ASN A 148 16.63 23.67 -17.82
N ILE A 149 17.25 23.33 -16.69
CA ILE A 149 18.21 24.22 -16.01
C ILE A 149 19.32 24.63 -16.99
N GLU A 150 19.75 23.72 -17.86
CA GLU A 150 20.74 23.99 -18.91
C GLU A 150 20.20 24.96 -19.96
N GLY A 151 18.96 24.79 -20.43
CA GLY A 151 18.31 25.70 -21.37
C GLY A 151 18.09 27.10 -20.79
N THR A 152 17.72 27.22 -19.51
CA THR A 152 17.59 28.53 -18.84
C THR A 152 18.95 29.21 -18.64
N LEU A 153 20.01 28.43 -18.40
CA LEU A 153 21.39 28.92 -18.29
C LEU A 153 21.99 29.29 -19.66
N GLU A 154 21.61 28.60 -20.73
CA GLU A 154 22.07 28.86 -22.08
C GLU A 154 21.31 30.03 -22.72
N ILE A 155 20.00 30.13 -22.47
CA ILE A 155 19.21 31.33 -22.78
C ILE A 155 19.76 32.53 -22.01
N SER A 156 20.09 32.40 -20.71
CA SER A 156 20.66 33.52 -19.97
C SER A 156 22.04 33.92 -20.50
N LYS A 157 22.94 32.97 -20.79
CA LYS A 157 24.25 33.26 -21.40
C LYS A 157 24.13 33.92 -22.78
N ASN A 158 23.23 33.44 -23.64
CA ASN A 158 23.00 34.02 -24.96
C ASN A 158 22.33 35.40 -24.88
N LEU A 159 21.46 35.62 -23.89
CA LEU A 159 20.86 36.93 -23.63
C LEU A 159 21.90 37.91 -23.07
N PHE A 160 22.76 37.50 -22.14
CA PHE A 160 23.85 38.32 -21.61
C PHE A 160 24.86 38.69 -22.71
N ALA A 161 25.23 37.74 -23.58
CA ALA A 161 26.14 38.00 -24.70
C ALA A 161 25.54 38.93 -25.78
N ALA A 162 24.23 38.81 -26.08
CA ALA A 162 23.54 39.70 -27.02
C ALA A 162 23.32 41.12 -26.45
N VAL A 163 23.19 41.24 -25.12
CA VAL A 163 22.87 42.50 -24.42
C VAL A 163 24.12 43.31 -24.07
N GLU A 164 25.27 42.66 -23.81
CA GLU A 164 26.58 43.33 -23.64
C GLU A 164 26.99 44.14 -24.89
N TYR A 165 26.53 43.72 -26.07
CA TYR A 165 26.68 44.46 -27.34
C TYR A 165 25.75 45.69 -27.48
N SER A 166 24.73 45.83 -26.65
CA SER A 166 23.62 46.80 -26.85
C SER A 166 23.62 48.01 -25.90
N GLY A 167 24.47 48.02 -24.86
CA GLY A 167 24.65 49.17 -23.97
C GLY A 167 23.47 49.55 -23.06
N ILE A 168 22.54 48.63 -22.80
CA ILE A 168 21.33 48.87 -22.00
C ILE A 168 21.62 48.72 -20.48
N ASP A 169 21.03 49.60 -19.67
CA ASP A 169 21.16 49.64 -18.19
C ASP A 169 20.64 48.34 -17.52
N PHE A 170 21.55 47.64 -16.85
CA PHE A 170 21.43 46.27 -16.34
C PHE A 170 20.59 46.11 -15.06
N SER A 171 20.32 47.19 -14.34
CA SER A 171 19.71 47.12 -13.00
C SER A 171 18.29 46.52 -13.01
N LYS A 172 17.44 46.96 -13.94
CA LYS A 172 16.02 46.55 -14.00
C LYS A 172 15.79 45.17 -14.61
N ILE A 173 16.64 44.73 -15.54
CA ILE A 173 16.48 43.44 -16.23
C ILE A 173 17.01 42.29 -15.34
N ALA A 174 18.09 42.53 -14.61
CA ALA A 174 18.58 41.60 -13.59
C ALA A 174 17.54 41.40 -12.48
N GLU A 175 16.89 42.47 -12.01
CA GLU A 175 15.80 42.38 -11.01
C GLU A 175 14.60 41.55 -11.53
N MET A 176 14.19 41.71 -12.80
CA MET A 176 13.07 40.95 -13.36
C MET A 176 13.38 39.45 -13.54
N ASN A 177 14.61 39.09 -13.92
CA ASN A 177 15.04 37.69 -14.05
C ASN A 177 15.24 37.00 -12.69
N VAL A 178 15.78 37.72 -11.70
CA VAL A 178 15.89 37.21 -10.32
C VAL A 178 14.50 37.01 -9.73
N PHE A 179 13.57 37.96 -9.93
CA PHE A 179 12.20 37.84 -9.47
C PHE A 179 11.43 36.68 -10.14
N GLY A 180 11.64 36.47 -11.45
CA GLY A 180 11.04 35.33 -12.17
C GLY A 180 11.60 33.97 -11.73
N GLY A 181 12.91 33.90 -11.45
CA GLY A 181 13.57 32.72 -10.90
C GLY A 181 13.09 32.40 -9.48
N ASP A 182 13.01 33.40 -8.60
CA ASP A 182 12.55 33.25 -7.22
C ASP A 182 11.08 32.85 -7.16
N LEU A 183 10.23 33.42 -8.03
CA LEU A 183 8.81 33.04 -8.11
C LEU A 183 8.64 31.59 -8.57
N ALA A 184 9.42 31.15 -9.57
CA ALA A 184 9.39 29.77 -10.06
C ALA A 184 9.91 28.76 -9.03
N ILE A 185 10.96 29.12 -8.28
CA ILE A 185 11.50 28.30 -7.18
C ILE A 185 10.49 28.21 -6.02
N ALA A 186 9.85 29.32 -5.64
CA ALA A 186 8.84 29.35 -4.59
C ALA A 186 7.58 28.54 -4.98
N PHE A 187 7.10 28.67 -6.22
CA PHE A 187 5.96 27.89 -6.71
C PHE A 187 6.26 26.38 -6.72
N ASN A 188 7.48 26.00 -7.08
CA ASN A 188 7.92 24.60 -7.15
C ASN A 188 8.13 23.99 -5.75
N ALA A 189 8.72 24.74 -4.81
CA ALA A 189 8.88 24.30 -3.42
C ALA A 189 7.53 24.06 -2.75
N HIS A 190 6.55 24.94 -2.97
CA HIS A 190 5.19 24.74 -2.49
C HIS A 190 4.50 23.55 -3.16
N TYR A 191 4.65 23.38 -4.48
CA TYR A 191 4.04 22.28 -5.22
C TYR A 191 4.56 20.89 -4.78
N ILE A 192 5.87 20.74 -4.59
CA ILE A 192 6.48 19.49 -4.07
C ILE A 192 6.00 19.22 -2.64
N THR A 193 5.82 20.27 -1.83
CA THR A 193 5.28 20.15 -0.46
C THR A 193 3.83 19.68 -0.45
N TYR A 194 2.97 20.20 -1.35
CA TYR A 194 1.59 19.74 -1.51
C TYR A 194 1.51 18.28 -1.97
N LEU A 195 2.39 17.85 -2.88
CA LEU A 195 2.44 16.45 -3.29
C LEU A 195 2.91 15.52 -2.16
N ARG A 196 3.80 15.98 -1.27
CA ARG A 196 4.19 15.22 -0.06
C ARG A 196 3.05 15.10 0.95
N LEU A 197 2.16 16.10 1.06
CA LEU A 197 0.96 16.00 1.89
C LEU A 197 0.03 14.86 1.43
N LEU A 198 -0.01 14.54 0.13
CA LEU A 198 -0.78 13.40 -0.38
C LEU A 198 -0.24 12.05 0.09
N PHE A 199 1.02 11.96 0.52
CA PHE A 199 1.58 10.69 1.02
C PHE A 199 0.89 10.26 2.32
N ILE A 200 0.38 11.20 3.12
CA ILE A 200 -0.31 10.92 4.37
C ILE A 200 -1.60 10.12 4.12
N PRO A 201 -2.60 10.59 3.34
CA PRO A 201 -3.80 9.79 3.08
C PRO A 201 -3.48 8.50 2.32
N LEU A 202 -2.52 8.51 1.38
CA LEU A 202 -2.09 7.29 0.68
C LEU A 202 -1.44 6.26 1.61
N SER A 203 -0.77 6.69 2.68
CA SER A 203 -0.24 5.78 3.71
C SER A 203 -1.32 4.96 4.41
N MET A 204 -2.55 5.48 4.44
CA MET A 204 -3.67 4.86 5.13
C MET A 204 -4.46 3.90 4.24
N VAL A 205 -4.35 4.00 2.91
CA VAL A 205 -5.15 3.17 1.97
C VAL A 205 -4.91 1.67 2.17
N PRO A 206 -3.66 1.15 2.28
CA PRO A 206 -3.43 -0.27 2.50
C PRO A 206 -3.96 -0.75 3.85
N ALA A 207 -3.81 0.05 4.90
CA ALA A 207 -4.36 -0.24 6.22
C ALA A 207 -5.90 -0.25 6.21
N PHE A 208 -6.51 0.70 5.47
CA PHE A 208 -7.96 0.76 5.28
C PHE A 208 -8.46 -0.49 4.54
N SER A 209 -7.73 -0.93 3.51
CA SER A 209 -8.00 -2.16 2.78
C SER A 209 -8.03 -3.39 3.70
N MET A 210 -7.07 -3.50 4.61
CA MET A 210 -7.05 -4.56 5.63
C MET A 210 -8.28 -4.48 6.56
N MET A 211 -8.66 -3.28 6.99
CA MET A 211 -9.86 -3.08 7.82
C MET A 211 -11.12 -3.54 7.09
N VAL A 212 -11.30 -3.15 5.83
CA VAL A 212 -12.42 -3.56 4.99
C VAL A 212 -12.43 -5.09 4.83
N GLY A 213 -11.27 -5.69 4.53
CA GLY A 213 -11.12 -7.14 4.46
C GLY A 213 -11.58 -7.82 5.75
N TYR A 214 -11.11 -7.36 6.91
CA TYR A 214 -11.50 -7.90 8.21
C TYR A 214 -13.01 -7.82 8.45
N LEU A 215 -13.63 -6.69 8.15
CA LEU A 215 -15.07 -6.51 8.31
C LEU A 215 -15.90 -7.42 7.40
N GLN A 216 -15.33 -7.87 6.28
CA GLN A 216 -15.95 -8.87 5.40
C GLN A 216 -15.79 -10.32 5.89
N GLY A 217 -15.07 -10.55 6.99
CA GLY A 217 -14.88 -11.87 7.61
C GLY A 217 -16.14 -12.74 7.73
N PRO A 218 -17.31 -12.21 8.16
CA PRO A 218 -18.55 -12.98 8.21
C PRO A 218 -18.98 -13.54 6.84
N LYS A 219 -18.86 -12.74 5.77
CA LYS A 219 -19.20 -13.16 4.40
C LYS A 219 -18.25 -14.27 3.92
N PHE A 220 -16.95 -14.13 4.16
CA PHE A 220 -15.96 -15.15 3.82
C PHE A 220 -16.19 -16.46 4.57
N ARG A 221 -16.55 -16.39 5.87
CA ARG A 221 -16.90 -17.57 6.66
C ARG A 221 -18.12 -18.29 6.08
N GLU A 222 -19.18 -17.56 5.73
CA GLU A 222 -20.39 -18.14 5.14
C GLU A 222 -20.08 -18.85 3.81
N LYS A 223 -19.31 -18.20 2.92
CA LYS A 223 -18.86 -18.78 1.66
C LYS A 223 -18.07 -20.07 1.88
N LYS A 224 -17.12 -20.07 2.81
CA LYS A 224 -16.30 -21.24 3.13
C LYS A 224 -17.12 -22.39 3.72
N LEU A 225 -18.11 -22.10 4.56
CA LEU A 225 -19.03 -23.11 5.09
C LEU A 225 -19.86 -23.75 3.97
N LYS A 226 -20.36 -22.95 3.00
CA LYS A 226 -21.05 -23.46 1.81
C LYS A 226 -20.15 -24.37 0.98
N GLU A 227 -18.91 -23.98 0.73
CA GLU A 227 -17.93 -24.79 0.00
C GLU A 227 -17.62 -26.12 0.71
N ILE A 228 -17.49 -26.10 2.04
CA ILE A 228 -17.29 -27.31 2.85
C ILE A 228 -18.52 -28.23 2.74
N GLU A 229 -19.73 -27.67 2.80
CA GLU A 229 -20.96 -28.45 2.69
C GLU A 229 -21.11 -29.10 1.32
N GLU A 230 -20.87 -28.35 0.25
CA GLU A 230 -20.87 -28.88 -1.12
C GLU A 230 -19.80 -29.96 -1.32
N GLY A 231 -18.60 -29.74 -0.80
CA GLY A 231 -17.51 -30.72 -0.81
C GLY A 231 -17.89 -32.01 -0.07
N SER A 232 -18.53 -31.88 1.10
CA SER A 232 -19.10 -32.97 1.88
C SER A 232 -20.17 -33.75 1.10
N ARG A 233 -21.13 -33.04 0.48
CA ARG A 233 -22.19 -33.64 -0.35
C ARG A 233 -21.60 -34.41 -1.54
N LYS A 234 -20.62 -33.83 -2.24
CA LYS A 234 -19.91 -34.48 -3.36
C LYS A 234 -19.16 -35.74 -2.90
N LYS A 235 -18.44 -35.68 -1.77
CA LYS A 235 -17.76 -36.85 -1.18
C LYS A 235 -18.75 -37.95 -0.78
N ARG A 236 -19.86 -37.61 -0.11
CA ARG A 236 -20.92 -38.57 0.26
C ARG A 236 -21.54 -39.25 -0.98
N LYS A 237 -21.78 -38.51 -2.06
CA LYS A 237 -22.28 -39.07 -3.33
C LYS A 237 -21.28 -40.08 -3.93
N LYS A 238 -19.99 -39.74 -3.99
CA LYS A 238 -18.93 -40.65 -4.50
C LYS A 238 -18.82 -41.93 -3.68
N LEU A 239 -18.91 -41.85 -2.34
CA LEU A 239 -18.90 -43.03 -1.47
C LEU A 239 -20.10 -43.95 -1.69
N LYS A 240 -21.31 -43.40 -1.91
CA LYS A 240 -22.51 -44.19 -2.22
C LYS A 240 -22.41 -44.93 -3.55
N VAL A 241 -21.83 -44.29 -4.58
CA VAL A 241 -21.61 -44.90 -5.90
C VAL A 241 -20.61 -46.06 -5.79
N ASN A 242 -19.45 -45.85 -5.14
CA ASN A 242 -18.45 -46.91 -4.97
C ASN A 242 -18.95 -48.07 -4.10
N LYS A 243 -19.82 -47.82 -3.11
CA LYS A 243 -20.42 -48.89 -2.30
C LYS A 243 -21.33 -49.77 -3.16
N LYS A 244 -22.14 -49.19 -4.06
CA LYS A 244 -22.98 -49.95 -5.01
C LYS A 244 -22.18 -50.78 -6.02
N THR A 245 -21.03 -50.27 -6.48
CA THR A 245 -20.19 -51.01 -7.44
C THR A 245 -19.51 -52.22 -6.79
N LYS A 246 -19.03 -52.10 -5.54
CA LYS A 246 -18.41 -53.23 -4.82
C LYS A 246 -19.38 -54.36 -4.48
N THR A 247 -20.66 -54.07 -4.21
CA THR A 247 -21.64 -55.13 -3.90
C THR A 247 -22.08 -55.94 -5.13
N ARG A 248 -21.76 -55.50 -6.35
CA ARG A 248 -22.20 -56.15 -7.59
C ARG A 248 -21.22 -57.21 -8.12
N VAL A 249 -20.05 -57.39 -7.50
CA VAL A 249 -18.96 -58.28 -7.99
C VAL A 249 -18.72 -59.47 -7.07
N VAL A 250 -19.76 -60.01 -6.43
CA VAL A 250 -19.68 -61.34 -5.80
C VAL A 250 -20.82 -62.18 -6.35
N ARG A 251 -20.64 -62.72 -7.56
CA ARG A 251 -21.28 -63.97 -7.93
C ARG A 251 -20.27 -65.07 -7.58
N PRO A 252 -20.58 -66.00 -6.66
CA PRO A 252 -19.78 -67.21 -6.54
C PRO A 252 -19.97 -67.99 -7.84
N GLU A 253 -18.87 -68.28 -8.53
CA GLU A 253 -18.86 -69.28 -9.58
C GLU A 253 -19.14 -70.64 -8.92
N VAL A 254 -20.17 -71.31 -9.43
CA VAL A 254 -20.55 -72.69 -9.12
C VAL A 254 -19.88 -73.59 -10.13
#